data_AF-A0A7Y9G6N3-F1
#
_entry.id   AF-A0A7Y9G6N3-F1
#
_cell.length_a   1.000
_cell.length_b   1.000
_cell.length_c   1.000
_cell.angle_alpha   90.00
_cell.angle_beta   90.00
_cell.angle_gamma   90.00
#
_symmetry.space_group_name_H-M   'P 1'
#
loop_
_entity.id
_entity.type
_entity.pdbx_description
1 polymer ?
#
loop_
_entity_poly.entity_id
_entity_poly.type
_entity_poly.pdbx_seq_one_letter_code
_entity_poly.pdbx_strand_id
1 'polypeptide(L)'
;MTTDDGRPSPPVTSTSIFLLSLARRIETELNALLAPLDLTVSRLGLLAHIGVVPGASFSDLARMSGITVQSAHGAVKALAAAGLVRDGNARAGSPSTLQITAEGGRLLEAAQRAAAEVDDR
;
A
#
# COMPACT_ATOMS: atom_id res chain seq x y z
N MET A 1 3.61 28.63 -37.41
CA MET A 1 2.98 29.14 -36.17
C MET A 1 2.84 27.96 -35.24
N THR A 2 3.73 27.83 -34.28
CA THR A 2 3.69 26.77 -33.27
C THR A 2 2.94 27.32 -32.07
N THR A 3 1.81 26.73 -31.72
CA THR A 3 1.08 27.03 -30.49
C THR A 3 1.88 26.50 -29.31
N ASP A 4 2.51 27.42 -28.58
CA ASP A 4 3.02 27.24 -27.23
C ASP A 4 1.80 27.04 -26.29
N ASP A 5 1.52 25.79 -25.92
CA ASP A 5 0.42 25.45 -25.02
C ASP A 5 0.91 25.76 -23.59
N GLY A 6 0.54 26.94 -23.08
CA GLY A 6 1.00 27.58 -21.83
C GLY A 6 0.67 26.85 -20.53
N ARG A 7 0.98 25.55 -20.45
CA ARG A 7 0.95 24.79 -19.21
C ARG A 7 2.21 25.11 -18.41
N PRO A 8 2.08 25.53 -17.14
CA PRO A 8 3.25 25.79 -16.30
C PRO A 8 4.09 24.51 -16.18
N SER A 9 5.28 24.53 -16.77
CA SER A 9 6.26 23.45 -16.62
C SER A 9 6.93 23.58 -15.25
N PRO A 10 6.98 22.52 -14.43
CA PRO A 10 7.61 22.59 -13.11
C PRO A 10 9.12 22.88 -13.26
N PRO A 11 9.72 23.66 -12.35
CA PRO A 11 11.15 23.95 -12.39
C PRO A 11 11.93 22.66 -12.08
N VAL A 12 12.45 21.98 -13.10
CA VAL A 12 13.26 20.76 -12.93
C VAL A 12 14.73 21.12 -12.71
N THR A 13 15.10 21.49 -11.49
CA THR A 13 16.51 21.55 -11.06
C THR A 13 16.89 20.47 -10.04
N SER A 14 15.93 19.74 -9.47
CA SER A 14 16.20 18.68 -8.48
C SER A 14 15.59 17.34 -8.89
N THR A 15 16.45 16.34 -9.11
CA THR A 15 16.05 14.95 -9.37
C THR A 15 15.14 14.40 -8.27
N SER A 16 15.42 14.71 -7.01
CA SER A 16 14.61 14.26 -5.88
C SER A 16 13.18 14.82 -5.92
N ILE A 17 13.03 16.10 -6.27
CA ILE A 17 11.71 16.73 -6.39
C ILE A 17 10.94 16.16 -7.60
N PHE A 18 11.65 15.86 -8.69
CA PHE A 18 11.06 15.18 -9.83
C PHE A 18 10.54 13.79 -9.46
N LEU A 19 11.39 12.95 -8.84
CA LEU A 19 11.01 11.61 -8.40
C LEU A 19 9.85 11.62 -7.41
N LEU A 20 9.85 12.54 -6.43
CA LEU A 20 8.75 12.67 -5.49
C LEU A 20 7.44 13.10 -6.17
N SER A 21 7.52 13.98 -7.17
CA SER A 21 6.33 14.42 -7.92
C SER A 21 5.77 13.30 -8.80
N LEU A 22 6.64 12.53 -9.45
CA LEU A 22 6.26 11.36 -10.21
C LEU A 22 5.66 10.27 -9.30
N ALA A 23 6.28 9.99 -8.16
CA ALA A 23 5.78 9.01 -7.19
C ALA A 23 4.37 9.36 -6.69
N ARG A 24 4.11 10.63 -6.34
CA ARG A 24 2.76 11.08 -5.94
C ARG A 24 1.73 10.95 -7.06
N ARG A 25 2.15 11.15 -8.31
CA ARG A 25 1.27 10.97 -9.47
C ARG A 25 0.91 9.50 -9.64
N ILE A 26 1.91 8.62 -9.62
CA ILE A 26 1.71 7.16 -9.68
C ILE A 26 0.84 6.68 -8.52
N GLU A 27 1.11 7.14 -7.29
CA GLU A 27 0.30 6.79 -6.12
C GLU A 27 -1.16 7.20 -6.28
N THR A 28 -1.44 8.35 -6.89
CA THR A 28 -2.82 8.79 -7.17
C THR A 28 -3.51 7.85 -8.15
N GLU A 29 -2.82 7.46 -9.23
CA GLU A 29 -3.37 6.54 -10.23
C GLU A 29 -3.58 5.13 -9.66
N LEU A 30 -2.62 4.61 -8.90
CA LEU A 30 -2.77 3.34 -8.19
C LEU A 30 -3.94 3.36 -7.21
N ASN A 31 -4.09 4.43 -6.40
CA ASN A 31 -5.22 4.53 -5.48
C ASN A 31 -6.57 4.59 -6.23
N ALA A 32 -6.64 5.19 -7.42
CA ALA A 32 -7.85 5.20 -8.22
C ALA A 32 -8.24 3.79 -8.71
N LEU A 33 -7.25 2.98 -9.11
CA LEU A 33 -7.46 1.59 -9.53
C LEU A 33 -7.74 0.63 -8.37
N LEU A 34 -7.22 0.94 -7.18
CA LEU A 34 -7.48 0.16 -5.96
C LEU A 34 -8.80 0.50 -5.28
N ALA A 35 -9.39 1.67 -5.58
CA ALA A 35 -10.65 2.11 -4.96
C ALA A 35 -11.82 1.12 -5.13
N PRO A 36 -12.04 0.47 -6.29
CA PRO A 36 -13.06 -0.58 -6.43
C PRO A 36 -12.85 -1.81 -5.55
N LEU A 37 -11.63 -2.03 -5.06
CA LEU A 37 -11.26 -3.11 -4.14
C LEU A 37 -11.32 -2.67 -2.66
N ASP A 38 -11.77 -1.44 -2.38
CA ASP A 38 -11.69 -0.78 -1.06
C ASP A 38 -10.28 -0.81 -0.45
N LEU A 39 -9.27 -0.61 -1.31
CA LEU A 39 -7.86 -0.57 -0.94
C LEU A 39 -7.21 0.76 -1.25
N THR A 40 -6.11 1.01 -0.54
CA THR A 40 -5.14 2.06 -0.83
C THR A 40 -3.78 1.43 -1.05
N VAL A 41 -2.83 2.16 -1.66
CA VAL A 41 -1.44 1.70 -1.83
C VAL A 41 -0.81 1.28 -0.49
N SER A 42 -1.06 2.05 0.57
CA SER A 42 -0.57 1.72 1.91
C SER A 42 -1.18 0.42 2.48
N ARG A 43 -2.50 0.21 2.31
CA ARG A 43 -3.16 -1.03 2.75
C ARG A 43 -2.69 -2.23 1.93
N LEU A 44 -2.47 -2.05 0.62
CA LEU A 44 -1.91 -3.07 -0.27
C LEU A 44 -0.50 -3.49 0.18
N GLY A 45 0.42 -2.54 0.36
CA GLY A 45 1.78 -2.82 0.79
C GLY A 45 1.83 -3.57 2.13
N LEU A 46 1.01 -3.13 3.09
CA LEU A 46 0.89 -3.80 4.39
C LEU A 46 0.34 -5.22 4.27
N LEU A 47 -0.71 -5.42 3.48
CA LEU A 47 -1.30 -6.75 3.23
C LEU A 47 -0.28 -7.70 2.57
N ALA A 48 0.50 -7.19 1.61
CA ALA A 48 1.58 -7.93 0.97
C ALA A 48 2.67 -8.33 1.98
N HIS A 49 3.11 -7.42 2.84
CA HIS A 49 4.11 -7.73 3.87
C HIS A 49 3.64 -8.76 4.88
N ILE A 50 2.38 -8.70 5.32
CA ILE A 50 1.79 -9.72 6.21
C ILE A 50 1.73 -11.09 5.51
N GLY A 51 1.43 -11.12 4.21
CA GLY A 51 1.37 -12.37 3.44
C GLY A 51 2.74 -13.04 3.23
N VAL A 52 3.82 -12.25 3.13
CA VAL A 52 5.18 -12.75 2.83
C VAL A 52 6.04 -12.95 4.07
N VAL A 53 5.76 -12.25 5.18
CA VAL A 53 6.54 -12.32 6.42
C VAL A 53 5.66 -12.78 7.59
N PRO A 54 5.51 -14.11 7.78
CA PRO A 54 4.76 -14.66 8.90
C PRO A 54 5.32 -14.19 10.24
N GLY A 55 4.45 -13.69 11.12
CA GLY A 55 4.85 -13.27 12.47
C GLY A 55 5.57 -11.92 12.54
N ALA A 56 5.56 -11.12 11.47
CA ALA A 56 6.05 -9.74 11.52
C ALA A 56 5.37 -8.94 12.64
N SER A 57 6.17 -8.22 13.41
CA SER A 57 5.64 -7.28 14.41
C SER A 57 5.11 -6.01 13.74
N PHE A 58 4.30 -5.21 14.45
CA PHE A 58 3.87 -3.90 13.97
C PHE A 58 5.04 -2.97 13.63
N SER A 59 6.16 -3.08 14.35
CA SER A 59 7.37 -2.31 14.08
C SER A 59 8.06 -2.74 12.79
N ASP A 60 8.08 -4.04 12.49
CA ASP A 60 8.62 -4.58 11.24
C ASP A 60 7.77 -4.10 10.06
N LEU A 61 6.45 -4.24 10.18
CA LEU A 61 5.50 -3.79 9.16
C LEU A 61 5.59 -2.29 8.88
N ALA A 62 5.72 -1.48 9.93
CA ALA A 62 5.90 -0.03 9.81
C ALA A 62 7.19 0.31 9.05
N ARG A 63 8.30 -0.35 9.39
CA ARG A 63 9.61 -0.16 8.73
C ARG A 63 9.56 -0.54 7.26
N MET A 64 8.99 -1.71 6.94
CA MET A 64 8.88 -2.20 5.57
C MET A 64 8.00 -1.30 4.71
N SER A 65 6.92 -0.76 5.30
CA SER A 65 5.96 0.10 4.59
C SER A 65 6.33 1.59 4.60
N GLY A 66 7.42 1.99 5.26
CA GLY A 66 7.83 3.40 5.38
C GLY A 66 6.84 4.28 6.15
N ILE A 67 6.05 3.72 7.07
CA ILE A 67 5.04 4.43 7.87
C ILE A 67 5.37 4.39 9.36
N THR A 68 4.62 5.12 10.17
CA THR A 68 4.74 5.05 11.63
C THR A 68 4.09 3.77 12.17
N VAL A 69 4.54 3.32 13.35
CA VAL A 69 3.95 2.16 14.05
C VAL A 69 2.46 2.38 14.36
N GLN A 70 2.06 3.61 14.72
CA GLN A 70 0.66 3.97 14.95
C GLN A 70 -0.17 3.81 13.67
N SER A 71 0.34 4.27 12.52
CA SER A 71 -0.33 4.09 11.23
C SER A 71 -0.44 2.61 10.87
N ALA A 72 0.58 1.81 11.15
CA ALA A 72 0.53 0.35 10.96
C ALA A 72 -0.57 -0.29 11.83
N HIS A 73 -0.70 0.08 13.10
CA HIS A 73 -1.79 -0.39 13.95
C HIS A 73 -3.17 -0.07 13.38
N GLY A 74 -3.38 1.18 12.94
CA GLY A 74 -4.64 1.60 12.34
C GLY A 74 -4.97 0.82 11.06
N ALA A 75 -4.00 0.64 10.18
CA ALA A 75 -4.17 -0.07 8.92
C ALA A 75 -4.43 -1.57 9.13
N VAL A 76 -3.68 -2.25 10.01
CA VAL A 76 -3.95 -3.67 10.35
C VAL A 76 -5.35 -3.82 10.95
N LYS A 77 -5.77 -2.90 11.84
CA LYS A 77 -7.11 -2.93 12.42
C LYS A 77 -8.19 -2.83 11.34
N ALA A 78 -8.01 -1.96 10.36
CA ALA A 78 -8.93 -1.84 9.23
C ALA A 78 -8.95 -3.10 8.36
N LEU A 79 -7.78 -3.68 8.04
CA LEU A 79 -7.67 -4.93 7.30
C LEU A 79 -8.33 -6.11 8.04
N ALA A 80 -8.18 -6.17 9.37
CA ALA A 80 -8.83 -7.18 10.20
C ALA A 80 -10.35 -6.98 10.26
N ALA A 81 -10.82 -5.74 10.38
CA ALA A 81 -12.26 -5.42 10.33
C ALA A 81 -12.89 -5.79 8.97
N ALA A 82 -12.12 -5.69 7.89
CA ALA A 82 -12.51 -6.14 6.55
C ALA A 82 -12.36 -7.67 6.34
N GLY A 83 -11.91 -8.42 7.35
CA GLY A 83 -11.73 -9.88 7.25
C GLY A 83 -10.55 -10.33 6.40
N LEU A 84 -9.63 -9.43 6.05
CA LEU A 84 -8.48 -9.70 5.17
C LEU A 84 -7.26 -10.23 5.95
N VAL A 85 -7.19 -9.91 7.23
CA VAL A 85 -6.11 -10.33 8.14
C VAL A 85 -6.73 -10.88 9.42
N ARG A 86 -6.09 -11.89 10.02
CA ARG A 86 -6.44 -12.43 11.34
C ARG A 86 -5.20 -12.52 12.24
N ASP A 87 -5.40 -12.44 13.54
CA ASP A 87 -4.36 -12.80 14.51
C ASP A 87 -4.38 -14.31 14.73
N GLY A 88 -3.30 -14.98 14.36
CA GLY A 88 -3.15 -16.44 14.47
C GLY A 88 -3.00 -16.95 15.90
N ASN A 89 -2.62 -16.08 16.85
CA ASN A 89 -2.28 -16.44 18.22
C ASN A 89 -2.96 -15.51 19.22
N ALA A 90 -4.30 -15.39 19.16
CA ALA A 90 -5.10 -14.64 20.12
C ALA A 90 -5.10 -15.27 21.54
N ARG A 91 -3.92 -15.51 22.13
CA ARG A 91 -3.69 -15.85 23.53
C ARG A 91 -3.15 -14.60 24.22
N ALA A 92 -3.75 -14.25 25.36
CA ALA A 92 -3.28 -13.12 26.16
C ALA A 92 -1.77 -13.26 26.46
N GLY A 93 -0.99 -12.25 26.10
CA GLY A 93 0.46 -12.19 26.35
C GLY A 93 1.38 -12.78 25.26
N SER A 94 0.84 -13.33 24.17
CA SER A 94 1.67 -13.75 23.01
C SER A 94 1.85 -12.61 22.01
N PRO A 95 3.00 -12.52 21.29
CA PRO A 95 3.15 -11.62 20.17
C PRO A 95 2.08 -11.90 19.11
N SER A 96 1.39 -10.88 18.63
CA SER A 96 0.42 -11.01 17.54
C SER A 96 1.07 -11.67 16.34
N THR A 97 0.43 -12.73 15.82
CA THR A 97 0.89 -13.42 14.61
C THR A 97 -0.09 -13.10 13.50
N LEU A 98 0.11 -11.93 12.89
CA LEU A 98 -0.74 -11.51 11.78
C LEU A 98 -0.57 -12.49 10.62
N GLN A 99 -1.71 -12.95 10.11
CA GLN A 99 -1.79 -13.86 8.98
C GLN A 99 -2.85 -13.34 8.02
N ILE A 100 -2.56 -13.40 6.73
CA ILE A 100 -3.53 -13.11 5.69
C ILE A 100 -4.62 -14.20 5.70
N THR A 101 -5.87 -13.81 5.49
CA THR A 101 -6.97 -14.77 5.28
C THR A 101 -6.99 -15.23 3.82
N ALA A 102 -7.79 -16.26 3.51
CA ALA A 102 -8.01 -16.66 2.13
C ALA A 102 -8.62 -15.52 1.29
N GLU A 103 -9.49 -14.71 1.89
CA GLU A 103 -10.06 -13.52 1.23
C GLU A 103 -9.01 -12.43 1.02
N GLY A 104 -8.18 -12.18 2.04
CA GLY A 104 -7.03 -11.27 1.91
C GLY A 104 -6.09 -11.68 0.77
N GLY A 105 -5.82 -12.99 0.62
CA GLY A 105 -5.00 -13.51 -0.47
C GLY A 105 -5.60 -13.23 -1.85
N ARG A 106 -6.89 -13.51 -2.03
CA ARG A 106 -7.60 -13.21 -3.29
C ARG A 106 -7.59 -11.72 -3.61
N LEU A 107 -7.83 -10.87 -2.61
CA LEU A 107 -7.82 -9.43 -2.78
C LEU A 107 -6.42 -8.92 -3.13
N LEU A 108 -5.38 -9.46 -2.49
CA LEU A 108 -3.99 -9.13 -2.79
C LEU A 108 -3.63 -9.46 -4.24
N GLU A 109 -4.02 -10.64 -4.73
CA GLU A 109 -3.81 -11.01 -6.13
C GLU A 109 -4.56 -10.09 -7.10
N ALA A 110 -5.81 -9.72 -6.78
CA ALA A 110 -6.58 -8.77 -7.60
C ALA A 110 -5.93 -7.38 -7.64
N ALA A 111 -5.47 -6.89 -6.49
CA ALA A 111 -4.79 -5.62 -6.37
C ALA A 111 -3.43 -5.60 -7.10
N GLN A 112 -2.68 -6.70 -7.06
CA GLN A 112 -1.42 -6.83 -7.81
C GLN A 112 -1.65 -6.80 -9.33
N ARG A 113 -2.73 -7.44 -9.82
CA ARG A 113 -3.11 -7.35 -11.25
C ARG A 113 -3.49 -5.92 -11.65
N ALA A 114 -4.24 -5.21 -10.81
CA ALA A 114 -4.60 -3.82 -11.05
C ALA A 114 -3.37 -2.89 -11.04
N ALA A 115 -2.39 -3.15 -10.16
CA ALA A 115 -1.14 -2.40 -10.13
C ALA A 115 -0.30 -2.61 -11.40
N ALA A 116 -0.23 -3.84 -11.91
CA ALA A 116 0.47 -4.14 -13.15
C ALA A 116 -0.08 -3.38 -14.37
N GLU A 117 -1.37 -3.05 -14.39
CA GLU A 117 -1.96 -2.20 -15.43
C GLU A 117 -1.38 -0.78 -15.45
N VAL A 118 -0.92 -0.26 -14.30
CA VAL A 118 -0.21 1.03 -14.25
C VAL A 118 1.20 0.91 -14.78
N ASP A 119 1.88 -0.20 -14.47
CA ASP A 119 3.26 -0.44 -14.88
C ASP A 119 3.39 -0.59 -16.41
N ASP A 120 2.35 -1.06 -17.08
CA ASP A 120 2.30 -1.28 -18.53
C ASP A 120 1.95 -0.02 -19.36
N ARG A 121 1.76 1.15 -18.73
CA ARG A 121 1.35 2.42 -19.38
C ARG A 121 2.49 3.41 -19.59
#